data_AF-B9K320-F1
#
_entry.id   AF-B9K320-F1
#
_cell.length_a   1.000
_cell.length_b   1.000
_cell.length_c   1.000
_cell.angle_alpha   90.00
_cell.angle_beta   90.00
_cell.angle_gamma   90.00
#
_symmetry.space_group_name_H-M   'P 1'
#
loop_
_entity.id
_entity.type
_entity.pdbx_description
1 polymer ?
#
loop_
_entity_poly.entity_id
_entity_poly.type
_entity_poly.pdbx_seq_one_letter_code
_entity_poly.pdbx_strand_id
1 'polypeptide(L)'
;MQEDIAVKFDQQLAYLEQDIRYYRKRSNFFDFLHTVTMIVVLLSSFAATISFVGEIFSDNYIKLMLGLLGFLNVFVTALDAVIGFSKHARKHDDSFKQASRLHLKMTERSIIAATQEDYNELFSQYNEIRIENPPIYKALRAICYNEVLEVNNWEPEGKIIIPEPKRVFAAFFQFSSWSPKRVGELTPSR
;
A
#
# COMPACT_ATOMS: atom_id res chain seq x y z
N MET A 1 -26.37 -24.73 -10.06
CA MET A 1 -25.20 -25.00 -9.18
C MET A 1 -23.90 -24.47 -9.77
N GLN A 2 -23.59 -24.72 -11.06
CA GLN A 2 -22.41 -24.13 -11.72
C GLN A 2 -22.47 -22.59 -11.87
N GLU A 3 -23.65 -22.03 -12.13
CA GLU A 3 -23.86 -20.57 -12.23
C GLU A 3 -23.52 -19.82 -10.93
N ASP A 4 -23.77 -20.43 -9.76
CA ASP A 4 -23.42 -19.86 -8.44
C ASP A 4 -21.90 -19.87 -8.19
N ILE A 5 -21.17 -20.83 -8.76
CA ILE A 5 -19.72 -20.94 -8.61
C ILE A 5 -19.00 -19.89 -9.46
N ALA A 6 -19.46 -19.66 -10.69
CA ALA A 6 -18.91 -18.63 -11.56
C ALA A 6 -19.00 -17.24 -10.92
N VAL A 7 -20.18 -16.90 -10.38
CA VAL A 7 -20.39 -15.61 -9.67
C VAL A 7 -19.45 -15.48 -8.46
N LYS A 8 -19.26 -16.55 -7.68
CA LYS A 8 -18.32 -16.53 -6.54
C LYS A 8 -16.88 -16.33 -7.00
N PHE A 9 -16.47 -16.95 -8.11
CA PHE A 9 -15.15 -16.76 -8.71
C PHE A 9 -14.93 -15.31 -9.14
N ASP A 10 -15.88 -14.72 -9.86
CA ASP A 10 -15.80 -13.34 -10.33
C ASP A 10 -15.71 -12.35 -9.17
N GLN A 11 -16.50 -12.58 -8.11
CA GLN A 11 -16.43 -11.77 -6.88
C GLN A 11 -15.05 -11.88 -6.21
N GLN A 12 -14.48 -13.09 -6.12
CA GLN A 12 -13.15 -13.27 -5.53
C GLN A 12 -12.06 -12.64 -6.39
N LEU A 13 -12.14 -12.74 -7.72
CA LEU A 13 -11.23 -12.07 -8.65
C LEU A 13 -11.24 -10.56 -8.41
N ALA A 14 -12.42 -9.96 -8.28
CA ALA A 14 -12.57 -8.53 -7.98
C ALA A 14 -11.90 -8.12 -6.65
N TYR A 15 -12.10 -8.92 -5.59
CA TYR A 15 -11.45 -8.67 -4.30
C TYR A 15 -9.93 -8.83 -4.38
N LEU A 16 -9.46 -9.82 -5.14
CA LEU A 16 -8.04 -10.05 -5.34
C LEU A 16 -7.38 -8.91 -6.13
N GLU A 17 -8.02 -8.39 -7.18
CA GLU A 17 -7.54 -7.20 -7.92
C GLU A 17 -7.41 -5.98 -7.03
N GLN A 18 -8.40 -5.76 -6.16
CA GLN A 18 -8.36 -4.70 -5.17
C GLN A 18 -7.17 -4.87 -4.23
N ASP A 19 -6.95 -6.08 -3.72
CA ASP A 19 -5.86 -6.39 -2.80
C ASP A 19 -4.48 -6.28 -3.49
N ILE A 20 -4.34 -6.68 -4.76
CA ILE A 20 -3.14 -6.49 -5.58
C ILE A 20 -2.77 -5.00 -5.66
N ARG A 21 -3.72 -4.13 -6.01
CA ARG A 21 -3.51 -2.68 -6.08
C ARG A 21 -3.13 -2.12 -4.71
N TYR A 22 -3.77 -2.61 -3.66
CA TYR A 22 -3.46 -2.23 -2.28
C TYR A 22 -2.02 -2.59 -1.89
N TYR A 23 -1.58 -3.83 -2.14
CA TYR A 23 -0.21 -4.27 -1.84
C TYR A 23 0.82 -3.48 -2.64
N ARG A 24 0.55 -3.22 -3.93
CA ARG A 24 1.43 -2.40 -4.77
C ARG A 24 1.59 -0.98 -4.22
N LYS A 25 0.49 -0.32 -3.83
CA LYS A 25 0.55 1.03 -3.23
C LYS A 25 1.26 1.05 -1.89
N ARG A 26 1.07 0.02 -1.05
CA ARG A 26 1.79 -0.10 0.22
C ARG A 26 3.28 -0.33 0.04
N SER A 27 3.66 -1.16 -0.93
CA SER A 27 5.07 -1.36 -1.29
C SER A 27 5.72 -0.03 -1.71
N ASN A 28 5.12 0.64 -2.71
CA ASN A 28 5.62 1.94 -3.21
C ASN A 28 5.70 3.00 -2.12
N PHE A 29 4.74 3.02 -1.17
CA PHE A 29 4.75 3.95 -0.05
C PHE A 29 5.98 3.76 0.84
N PHE A 30 6.30 2.52 1.19
CA PHE A 30 7.48 2.24 2.02
C PHE A 30 8.79 2.43 1.26
N ASP A 31 8.82 2.10 -0.04
CA ASP A 31 9.98 2.41 -0.90
C ASP A 31 10.23 3.91 -0.99
N PHE A 32 9.17 4.72 -1.09
CA PHE A 32 9.25 6.17 -1.04
C PHE A 32 9.83 6.66 0.30
N LEU A 33 9.32 6.17 1.44
CA LEU A 33 9.84 6.54 2.75
C LEU A 33 11.32 6.17 2.93
N HIS A 34 11.71 4.98 2.48
CA HIS A 34 13.10 4.54 2.51
C HIS A 34 13.98 5.43 1.63
N THR A 35 13.54 5.75 0.42
CA THR A 35 14.28 6.62 -0.51
C THR A 35 14.46 8.03 0.04
N VAL A 36 13.40 8.62 0.60
CA VAL A 36 13.47 9.94 1.27
C VAL A 36 14.44 9.90 2.45
N THR A 37 14.37 8.85 3.26
CA THR A 37 15.31 8.63 4.38
C THR A 37 16.75 8.60 3.87
N MET A 38 17.04 7.80 2.83
CA MET A 38 18.38 7.69 2.26
C MET A 38 18.89 9.03 1.69
N ILE A 39 18.03 9.82 1.04
CA ILE A 39 18.40 11.16 0.56
C ILE A 39 18.79 12.08 1.73
N VAL A 40 18.00 12.11 2.81
CA VAL A 40 18.31 12.91 4.00
C VAL A 40 19.63 12.46 4.63
N VAL A 41 19.87 11.16 4.69
CA VAL A 41 21.11 10.58 5.23
C VAL A 41 22.32 11.00 4.39
N LEU A 42 22.23 10.91 3.06
CA LEU A 42 23.30 11.28 2.15
C LEU A 42 23.64 12.77 2.24
N LEU A 43 22.63 13.64 2.22
CA LEU A 43 22.82 15.10 2.34
C LEU A 43 23.47 15.47 3.68
N SER A 44 23.00 14.87 4.77
CA SER A 44 23.52 15.15 6.11
C SER A 44 24.95 14.63 6.29
N SER A 45 25.25 13.46 5.72
CA SER A 45 26.60 12.86 5.74
C SER A 45 27.59 13.68 4.91
N PHE A 46 27.16 14.21 3.77
CA PHE A 46 27.97 15.11 2.96
C PHE A 46 28.29 16.41 3.70
N ALA A 47 27.29 17.01 4.33
CA ALA A 47 27.46 18.21 5.16
C ALA A 47 28.43 17.96 6.33
N ALA A 48 28.27 16.84 7.05
CA ALA A 48 29.17 16.45 8.14
C ALA A 48 30.62 16.27 7.66
N THR A 49 30.82 15.68 6.47
CA THR A 49 32.16 15.45 5.90
C THR A 49 32.86 16.75 5.55
N ILE A 50 32.17 17.70 4.91
CA ILE A 50 32.72 19.03 4.59
C ILE A 50 33.15 19.76 5.87
N SER A 51 32.35 19.63 6.93
CA SER A 51 32.61 20.25 8.23
C SER A 51 33.84 19.70 8.94
N PHE A 52 34.10 18.40 8.75
CA PHE A 52 35.20 17.69 9.40
C PHE A 52 36.52 17.86 8.65
N VAL A 53 36.49 17.76 7.31
CA VAL A 53 37.69 17.83 6.47
C VAL A 53 38.12 19.27 6.17
N GLY A 54 37.15 20.16 6.05
CA GLY A 54 37.41 21.58 5.89
C GLY A 54 37.13 22.31 7.20
N GLU A 55 38.16 22.86 7.84
CA GLU A 55 38.00 24.02 8.74
C GLU A 55 37.51 25.27 7.98
N ILE A 56 36.69 25.09 6.94
CA ILE A 56 36.22 26.08 5.97
C ILE A 56 35.27 27.07 6.64
N PHE A 57 34.56 26.65 7.70
CA PHE A 57 33.58 27.48 8.38
C PHE A 57 34.04 27.82 9.80
N SER A 58 34.59 29.02 9.97
CA SER A 58 34.94 29.57 11.30
C SER A 58 33.71 30.12 12.04
N ASP A 59 32.58 30.29 11.34
CA ASP A 59 31.35 30.83 11.90
C ASP A 59 30.66 29.81 12.82
N ASN A 60 30.44 30.21 14.07
CA ASN A 60 29.75 29.42 15.08
C ASN A 60 28.32 29.03 14.65
N TYR A 61 27.65 29.85 13.83
CA TYR A 61 26.32 29.55 13.31
C TYR A 61 26.35 28.35 12.35
N ILE A 62 27.37 28.29 11.48
CA ILE A 62 27.51 27.21 10.51
C ILE A 62 27.84 25.90 11.24
N LYS A 63 28.72 25.93 12.24
CA LYS A 63 29.01 24.76 13.10
C LYS A 63 27.77 24.23 13.81
N LEU A 64 26.91 25.11 14.32
CA LEU A 64 25.64 24.71 14.96
C LEU A 64 24.68 24.07 13.96
N MET A 65 24.53 24.62 12.75
CA MET A 65 23.70 24.04 11.69
C MET A 65 24.18 22.64 11.28
N LEU A 66 25.50 22.46 11.15
CA LEU A 66 26.10 21.17 10.81
C LEU A 66 25.92 20.13 11.93
N GLY A 67 26.00 20.55 13.19
CA GLY A 67 25.68 19.70 14.33
C GLY A 67 24.22 19.23 14.33
N LEU A 68 23.28 20.13 14.02
CA LEU A 68 21.86 19.78 13.89
C LEU A 68 21.59 18.81 12.73
N LEU A 69 22.25 18.98 11.59
CA LEU A 69 22.18 18.04 10.46
C LEU A 69 22.75 16.68 10.83
N GLY A 70 23.87 16.63 11.56
CA GLY A 70 24.44 15.38 12.09
C GLY A 70 23.48 14.66 13.03
N PHE A 71 22.84 15.38 13.95
CA PHE A 71 21.81 14.82 14.83
C PHE A 71 20.60 14.30 14.05
N LEU A 72 20.11 15.08 13.09
CA LEU A 72 19.01 14.68 12.22
C LEU A 72 19.34 13.40 11.45
N ASN A 73 20.56 13.26 10.95
CA ASN A 73 21.04 12.07 10.25
C ASN A 73 20.93 10.81 11.11
N VAL A 74 21.47 10.87 12.33
CA VAL A 74 21.46 9.75 13.28
C VAL A 74 20.02 9.37 13.63
N PHE A 75 19.16 10.37 13.87
CA PHE A 75 17.76 10.14 14.19
C PHE A 75 17.01 9.47 13.05
N VAL A 76 17.15 9.97 11.82
CA VAL A 76 16.47 9.43 10.63
C VAL A 76 16.98 8.02 10.30
N THR A 77 18.28 7.78 10.41
CA THR A 77 18.87 6.44 10.22
C THR A 77 18.36 5.45 11.26
N ALA A 78 18.28 5.87 12.53
CA ALA A 78 17.73 5.04 13.60
C ALA A 78 16.24 4.72 13.36
N LEU A 79 15.45 5.68 12.86
CA LEU A 79 14.05 5.43 12.51
C LEU A 79 13.90 4.39 11.40
N ASP A 80 14.69 4.47 10.33
CA ASP A 80 14.64 3.45 9.26
C ASP A 80 15.15 2.10 9.77
N ALA A 81 16.13 2.07 10.68
CA ALA A 81 16.59 0.82 11.29
C ALA A 81 15.52 0.17 12.19
N VAL A 82 14.77 0.96 12.96
CA VAL A 82 13.72 0.46 13.88
C VAL A 82 12.45 0.09 13.14
N ILE A 83 11.98 0.95 12.24
CA ILE A 83 10.74 0.71 11.50
C ILE A 83 11.01 -0.29 10.36
N GLY A 84 12.17 -0.23 9.72
CA GLY A 84 12.54 -1.11 8.62
C GLY A 84 11.71 -0.84 7.37
N PHE A 85 11.70 0.40 6.85
CA PHE A 85 10.85 0.76 5.69
C PHE A 85 11.13 -0.15 4.50
N SER A 86 12.40 -0.40 4.19
CA SER A 86 12.83 -1.32 3.13
C SER A 86 12.33 -2.76 3.34
N LYS A 87 12.28 -3.24 4.59
CA LYS A 87 11.74 -4.57 4.92
C LYS A 87 10.23 -4.63 4.70
N HIS A 88 9.50 -3.58 5.09
CA HIS A 88 8.06 -3.48 4.86
C HIS A 88 7.70 -3.35 3.38
N ALA A 89 8.48 -2.61 2.59
CA ALA A 89 8.32 -2.54 1.15
C ALA A 89 8.43 -3.92 0.51
N ARG A 90 9.53 -4.65 0.79
CA ARG A 90 9.71 -6.03 0.32
C ARG A 90 8.56 -6.95 0.73
N LYS A 91 8.13 -6.89 1.99
CA LYS A 91 7.00 -7.70 2.48
C LYS A 91 5.74 -7.48 1.64
N HIS A 92 5.42 -6.23 1.32
CA HIS A 92 4.25 -5.91 0.51
C HIS A 92 4.46 -6.22 -0.98
N ASP A 93 5.67 -6.08 -1.51
CA ASP A 93 6.01 -6.49 -2.89
C ASP A 93 5.89 -8.00 -3.07
N ASP A 94 6.30 -8.79 -2.07
CA ASP A 94 6.16 -10.25 -2.09
C ASP A 94 4.68 -10.65 -2.06
N SER A 95 3.84 -10.03 -1.22
CA SER A 95 2.38 -10.25 -1.27
C SER A 95 1.76 -9.81 -2.60
N PHE A 96 2.23 -8.71 -3.19
CA PHE A 96 1.81 -8.30 -4.53
C PHE A 96 2.13 -9.39 -5.57
N LYS A 97 3.34 -9.95 -5.56
CA LYS A 97 3.75 -11.03 -6.49
C LYS A 97 2.91 -12.30 -6.27
N GLN A 98 2.72 -12.71 -5.01
CA GLN A 98 1.91 -13.89 -4.69
C GLN A 98 0.46 -13.71 -5.14
N ALA A 99 -0.16 -12.57 -4.82
CA ALA A 99 -1.53 -12.25 -5.22
C ALA A 99 -1.68 -12.15 -6.74
N SER A 100 -0.71 -11.57 -7.45
CA SER A 100 -0.73 -11.48 -8.92
C SER A 100 -0.63 -12.86 -9.58
N ARG A 101 0.20 -13.75 -9.04
CA ARG A 101 0.28 -15.15 -9.51
C ARG A 101 -1.04 -15.89 -9.27
N LEU A 102 -1.66 -15.68 -8.10
CA LEU A 102 -2.96 -16.27 -7.80
C LEU A 102 -4.05 -15.74 -8.73
N HIS A 103 -4.05 -14.45 -9.04
CA HIS A 103 -5.02 -13.83 -9.96
C HIS A 103 -4.91 -14.42 -11.36
N LEU A 104 -3.70 -14.64 -11.86
CA LEU A 104 -3.48 -15.32 -13.14
C LEU A 104 -4.07 -16.74 -13.12
N LYS A 105 -3.77 -17.53 -12.08
CA LYS A 105 -4.32 -18.90 -11.92
C LYS A 105 -5.85 -18.91 -11.87
N MET A 106 -6.45 -17.99 -11.10
CA MET A 106 -7.90 -17.88 -10.98
C MET A 106 -8.53 -17.49 -12.32
N THR A 107 -7.91 -16.57 -13.07
CA THR A 107 -8.36 -16.15 -14.40
C THR A 107 -8.33 -17.33 -15.38
N GLU A 108 -7.22 -18.07 -15.44
CA GLU A 108 -7.11 -19.26 -16.30
C GLU A 108 -8.17 -20.32 -15.98
N ARG A 109 -8.43 -20.57 -14.69
CA ARG A 109 -9.44 -21.55 -14.24
C ARG A 109 -10.87 -21.10 -14.51
N SER A 110 -11.16 -19.80 -14.39
CA SER A 110 -12.49 -19.25 -14.68
C SER A 110 -12.91 -19.50 -16.14
N ILE A 111 -11.95 -19.51 -17.07
CA ILE A 111 -12.19 -19.71 -18.51
C ILE A 111 -12.54 -21.16 -18.85
N ILE A 112 -12.05 -22.15 -18.08
CA ILE A 112 -12.08 -23.58 -18.44
C ILE A 112 -13.26 -24.33 -17.75
N ALA A 113 -14.24 -23.61 -17.20
CA ALA A 113 -15.34 -24.11 -16.36
C ALA A 113 -14.84 -24.64 -15.00
N ALA A 114 -14.68 -23.70 -14.06
CA ALA A 114 -14.19 -23.98 -12.72
C ALA A 114 -15.10 -24.91 -11.90
N THR A 115 -14.49 -25.83 -11.15
CA THR A 115 -15.19 -26.72 -10.22
C THR A 115 -15.25 -26.12 -8.81
N GLN A 116 -16.07 -26.72 -7.92
CA GLN A 116 -16.10 -26.33 -6.51
C GLN A 116 -14.77 -26.64 -5.79
N GLU A 117 -14.07 -27.70 -6.21
CA GLU A 117 -12.76 -28.05 -5.66
C GLU A 117 -11.72 -27.00 -6.04
N ASP A 118 -11.70 -26.56 -7.31
CA ASP A 118 -10.84 -25.45 -7.75
C ASP A 118 -11.10 -24.18 -6.94
N TYR A 119 -12.38 -23.84 -6.69
CA TYR A 119 -12.74 -22.68 -5.87
C TYR A 119 -12.16 -22.79 -4.47
N ASN A 120 -12.35 -23.92 -3.80
CA ASN A 120 -11.91 -24.13 -2.43
C ASN A 120 -10.37 -24.07 -2.31
N GLU A 121 -9.65 -24.66 -3.27
CA GLU A 121 -8.19 -24.62 -3.31
C GLU A 121 -7.67 -23.19 -3.46
N LEU A 122 -8.17 -22.46 -4.48
CA LEU A 122 -7.72 -21.10 -4.77
C LEU A 122 -8.15 -20.12 -3.66
N PHE A 123 -9.32 -20.33 -3.06
CA PHE A 123 -9.77 -19.56 -1.91
C PHE A 123 -8.91 -19.81 -0.67
N SER A 124 -8.42 -21.04 -0.46
CA SER A 124 -7.45 -21.33 0.60
C SER A 124 -6.14 -20.55 0.37
N GLN A 125 -5.60 -20.60 -0.85
CA GLN A 125 -4.39 -19.83 -1.22
C GLN A 125 -4.59 -18.32 -1.03
N TYR A 126 -5.77 -17.79 -1.37
CA TYR A 126 -6.11 -16.40 -1.11
C TYR A 126 -6.10 -16.05 0.39
N ASN A 127 -6.67 -16.92 1.22
CA ASN A 127 -6.70 -16.72 2.67
C ASN A 127 -5.30 -16.77 3.29
N GLU A 128 -4.42 -17.64 2.82
CA GLU A 128 -3.01 -17.69 3.26
C GLU A 128 -2.32 -16.33 3.05
N ILE A 129 -2.44 -15.75 1.86
CA ILE A 129 -1.89 -14.42 1.55
C ILE A 129 -2.45 -13.36 2.50
N ARG A 130 -3.76 -13.41 2.78
CA ARG A 130 -4.43 -12.44 3.65
C ARG A 130 -4.08 -12.57 5.12
N ILE A 131 -3.81 -13.77 5.60
CA ILE A 131 -3.37 -14.01 6.98
C ILE A 131 -2.01 -13.34 7.21
N GLU A 132 -1.10 -13.46 6.24
CA GLU A 132 0.24 -12.86 6.35
C GLU A 132 0.23 -11.33 6.30
N ASN A 133 -0.66 -10.75 5.49
CA ASN A 133 -0.78 -9.31 5.27
C ASN A 133 -2.23 -8.85 5.08
N PRO A 134 -3.00 -8.69 6.17
CA PRO A 134 -4.37 -8.21 6.07
C PRO A 134 -4.44 -6.75 5.60
N PRO A 135 -5.39 -6.38 4.71
CA PRO A 135 -5.55 -5.00 4.26
C PRO A 135 -6.29 -4.17 5.32
N ILE A 136 -5.54 -3.62 6.28
CA ILE A 136 -6.08 -2.89 7.44
C ILE A 136 -6.40 -1.41 7.17
N TYR A 137 -5.81 -0.79 6.14
CA TYR A 137 -5.98 0.64 5.85
C TYR A 137 -7.25 0.87 5.01
N LYS A 138 -8.39 1.06 5.69
CA LYS A 138 -9.72 1.20 5.08
C LYS A 138 -9.78 2.26 3.97
N ALA A 139 -9.18 3.44 4.19
CA ALA A 139 -9.18 4.52 3.20
C ALA A 139 -8.41 4.12 1.93
N LEU A 140 -7.21 3.56 2.08
CA LEU A 140 -6.42 3.08 0.96
C LEU A 140 -7.14 1.96 0.20
N ARG A 141 -7.72 1.01 0.94
CA ARG A 141 -8.50 -0.08 0.39
C ARG A 141 -9.74 0.41 -0.39
N ALA A 142 -10.40 1.46 0.08
CA ALA A 142 -11.50 2.11 -0.62
C ALA A 142 -11.04 2.83 -1.90
N ILE A 143 -9.86 3.46 -1.91
CA ILE A 143 -9.28 4.03 -3.13
C ILE A 143 -9.08 2.92 -4.17
N CYS A 144 -8.45 1.80 -3.77
CA CYS A 144 -8.23 0.68 -4.67
C CYS A 144 -9.53 0.07 -5.18
N TYR A 145 -10.57 0.01 -4.35
CA TYR A 145 -11.90 -0.45 -4.77
C TYR A 145 -12.49 0.43 -5.87
N ASN A 146 -12.43 1.75 -5.70
CA ASN A 146 -12.91 2.69 -6.71
C ASN A 146 -12.14 2.57 -8.03
N GLU A 147 -10.84 2.31 -7.97
CA GLU A 147 -10.01 2.08 -9.18
C GLU A 147 -10.40 0.80 -9.91
N VAL A 148 -10.73 -0.27 -9.17
CA VAL A 148 -11.22 -1.53 -9.76
C VAL A 148 -12.58 -1.31 -10.42
N LEU A 149 -13.50 -0.60 -9.76
CA LEU A 149 -14.80 -0.22 -10.36
C LEU A 149 -14.60 0.56 -11.66
N GLU A 150 -13.68 1.53 -11.67
CA GLU A 150 -13.40 2.38 -12.83
C GLU A 150 -12.78 1.61 -13.98
N VAL A 151 -11.80 0.74 -13.73
CA VAL A 151 -11.16 -0.06 -14.78
C VAL A 151 -12.13 -1.06 -15.42
N ASN A 152 -13.05 -1.63 -14.62
CA ASN A 152 -14.03 -2.59 -15.11
C ASN A 152 -15.32 -1.93 -15.65
N ASN A 153 -15.39 -0.59 -15.70
CA ASN A 153 -16.60 0.16 -16.10
C ASN A 153 -17.87 -0.25 -15.32
N TRP A 154 -17.72 -0.59 -14.04
CA TRP A 154 -18.83 -0.92 -13.14
C TRP A 154 -19.55 0.35 -12.66
N GLU A 155 -20.80 0.18 -12.23
CA GLU A 155 -21.70 1.30 -11.93
C GLU A 155 -21.13 2.29 -10.89
N PRO A 156 -21.25 3.61 -11.13
CA PRO A 156 -20.67 4.64 -10.28
C PRO A 156 -21.33 4.71 -8.89
N GLU A 157 -22.54 4.18 -8.73
CA GLU A 157 -23.30 4.11 -7.48
C GLU A 157 -22.60 3.26 -6.42
N GLY A 158 -21.79 2.29 -6.86
CA GLY A 158 -20.94 1.48 -6.00
C GLY A 158 -19.74 2.21 -5.42
N LYS A 159 -19.33 3.36 -5.99
CA LYS A 159 -18.11 4.06 -5.57
C LYS A 159 -18.18 4.48 -4.10
N ILE A 160 -17.07 4.32 -3.40
CA ILE A 160 -16.91 4.75 -2.01
C ILE A 160 -16.47 6.21 -1.99
N ILE A 161 -17.15 7.03 -1.20
CA ILE A 161 -16.74 8.43 -1.01
C ILE A 161 -15.68 8.52 0.06
N ILE A 162 -14.54 9.11 -0.30
CA ILE A 162 -13.36 9.21 0.56
C ILE A 162 -13.09 10.69 0.79
N PRO A 163 -13.24 11.20 2.03
CA PRO A 163 -12.93 12.60 2.33
C PRO A 163 -11.48 12.94 1.97
N GLU A 164 -11.24 14.14 1.40
CA GLU A 164 -9.91 14.55 0.91
C GLU A 164 -8.76 14.38 1.91
N PRO A 165 -8.91 14.77 3.20
CA PRO A 165 -7.83 14.52 4.17
C PRO A 165 -7.52 13.03 4.34
N LYS A 166 -8.55 12.16 4.32
CA LYS A 166 -8.36 10.71 4.43
C LYS A 166 -7.76 10.12 3.17
N ARG A 167 -8.02 10.72 2.01
CA ARG A 167 -7.43 10.32 0.72
C ARG A 167 -5.93 10.59 0.71
N VAL A 168 -5.50 11.78 1.12
CA VAL A 168 -4.08 12.18 1.20
C VAL A 168 -3.31 11.30 2.18
N PHE A 169 -3.88 11.06 3.36
CA PHE A 169 -3.20 10.27 4.40
C PHE A 169 -3.57 8.77 4.40
N ALA A 170 -4.20 8.27 3.32
CA ALA A 170 -4.72 6.90 3.24
C ALA A 170 -3.64 5.83 3.45
N ALA A 171 -2.41 6.10 2.99
CA ALA A 171 -1.27 5.20 3.14
C ALA A 171 -0.58 5.32 4.52
N PHE A 172 -0.85 6.38 5.29
CA PHE A 172 -0.21 6.68 6.56
C PHE A 172 -1.02 6.22 7.76
N PHE A 173 -2.35 6.40 7.74
CA PHE A 173 -3.19 6.17 8.92
C PHE A 173 -4.28 5.12 8.70
N GLN A 174 -4.47 4.30 9.72
CA GLN A 174 -5.63 3.44 9.84
C GLN A 174 -6.80 4.24 10.41
N PHE A 175 -7.72 4.67 9.56
CA PHE A 175 -8.97 5.32 9.98
C PHE A 175 -9.97 4.28 10.51
N SER A 176 -9.71 3.69 11.67
CA SER A 176 -10.49 2.57 12.23
C SER A 176 -11.97 2.92 12.47
N SER A 177 -12.25 4.13 12.97
CA SER A 177 -13.59 4.65 13.25
C SER A 177 -14.37 5.09 12.01
N TRP A 178 -13.71 5.19 10.86
CA TRP A 178 -14.38 5.59 9.62
C TRP A 178 -15.03 4.37 8.95
N SER A 179 -16.32 4.51 8.65
CA SER A 179 -17.07 3.59 7.80
C SER A 179 -17.18 4.17 6.38
N PRO A 180 -16.74 3.44 5.35
CA PRO A 180 -16.93 3.85 3.97
C PRO A 180 -18.43 3.91 3.65
N LYS A 181 -18.86 4.99 3.01
CA LYS A 181 -20.22 5.15 2.47
C LYS A 181 -20.18 5.06 0.95
N ARG A 182 -21.18 4.43 0.35
CA ARG A 182 -21.32 4.33 -1.12
C ARG A 182 -22.08 5.53 -1.68
N VAL A 183 -21.85 5.88 -2.94
CA VAL A 183 -22.58 6.96 -3.63
C VAL A 183 -24.09 6.71 -3.60
N GLY A 184 -24.53 5.48 -3.87
CA GLY A 184 -25.95 5.11 -3.84
C GLY A 184 -26.63 5.25 -2.47
N GLU A 185 -25.87 5.25 -1.37
CA GLU A 185 -26.41 5.45 0.00
C GLU A 185 -26.66 6.92 0.34
N LEU A 186 -26.16 7.85 -0.49
CA LEU A 186 -26.28 9.30 -0.26
C LEU A 186 -27.29 9.98 -1.19
N THR A 187 -27.68 9.33 -2.28
CA THR A 187 -28.79 9.76 -3.14
C THR A 187 -30.10 9.21 -2.58
N PRO A 188 -31.03 10.05 -2.10
CA PRO A 188 -32.36 9.57 -1.73
C PRO A 188 -33.01 8.96 -2.98
N SER A 189 -33.53 7.73 -2.86
CA SER A 189 -34.32 7.07 -3.90
C SER A 189 -35.41 8.03 -4.38
N ARG A 190 -35.30 8.48 -5.62
CA ARG A 190 -36.37 9.24 -6.29
C ARG A 190 -37.40 8.31 -6.87
#